data_AF-A0ABD3XZ32-F1
#
_entry.id   AF-A0ABD3XZ32-F1
#
_cell.length_a   1.000
_cell.length_b   1.000
_cell.length_c   1.000
_cell.angle_alpha   90.00
_cell.angle_beta   90.00
_cell.angle_gamma   90.00
#
_symmetry.space_group_name_H-M   'P 1'
#
loop_
_entity.id
_entity.type
_entity.pdbx_description
1 polymer ?
#
loop_
_entity_poly.entity_id
_entity_poly.type
_entity_poly.pdbx_seq_one_letter_code
_entity_poly.pdbx_strand_id
1 'polypeptide(L)'
;MTNDDTNLQEINFQLIQPLHFIQCDRFKKVPSEDVYVFLEQQANINTKKKTEGDFKLFIAFLQSEGEQRFREFIPPSDLNQHISHFILSVRKKGGDEFEPLSLREMISSIDRYLRTKSYGVSIINDIKFHKVDLFYK
;
A
#
# COMPACT_ATOMS: atom_id res chain seq x y z
N MET A 1 47.36 50.51 -8.23
CA MET A 1 46.46 49.53 -7.60
C MET A 1 45.21 50.32 -7.25
N THR A 2 44.38 50.57 -8.26
CA THR A 2 43.13 49.84 -8.55
C THR A 2 42.11 50.10 -7.45
N ASN A 3 41.06 50.83 -7.81
CA ASN A 3 39.69 50.35 -7.69
C ASN A 3 38.85 51.14 -8.68
N ASP A 4 38.61 50.51 -9.84
CA ASP A 4 37.51 50.83 -10.74
C ASP A 4 36.22 50.63 -9.94
N ASP A 5 35.67 51.71 -9.39
CA ASP A 5 34.31 51.74 -8.90
C ASP A 5 33.39 51.64 -10.12
N THR A 6 33.19 50.39 -10.53
CA THR A 6 32.27 49.99 -11.58
C THR A 6 30.89 50.39 -11.10
N ASN A 7 30.42 51.52 -11.62
CA ASN A 7 29.06 51.99 -11.53
C ASN A 7 28.15 51.00 -12.27
N LEU A 8 27.87 49.87 -11.61
CA LEU A 8 26.76 48.99 -11.93
C LEU A 8 25.50 49.72 -11.48
N GLN A 9 25.07 50.65 -12.32
CA GLN A 9 23.73 51.23 -12.24
C GLN A 9 22.73 50.07 -12.18
N GLU A 10 22.15 49.93 -10.99
CA GLU A 10 20.81 49.46 -10.71
C GLU A 10 20.23 48.54 -11.78
N ILE A 11 20.36 47.24 -11.56
CA ILE A 11 19.47 46.28 -12.21
C ILE A 11 18.06 46.67 -11.78
N ASN A 12 17.36 47.33 -12.69
CA ASN A 12 15.99 47.77 -12.50
C ASN A 12 15.12 46.53 -12.22
N PHE A 13 14.78 46.31 -10.95
CA PHE A 13 13.99 45.18 -10.49
C PHE A 13 12.56 45.17 -11.08
N GLN A 14 12.15 46.22 -11.79
CA GLN A 14 10.89 46.29 -12.53
C GLN A 14 10.96 45.72 -13.96
N LEU A 15 12.15 45.35 -14.46
CA LEU A 15 12.31 44.72 -15.79
C LEU A 15 12.35 43.19 -15.76
N ILE A 16 12.35 42.57 -14.57
CA ILE A 16 11.98 41.15 -14.47
C ILE A 16 10.45 41.11 -14.53
N GLN A 17 9.94 41.14 -15.76
CA GLN A 17 8.54 40.83 -16.03
C GLN A 17 8.22 39.54 -15.27
N PRO A 18 7.19 39.51 -14.38
CA PRO A 18 6.80 38.25 -13.77
C PRO A 18 6.55 37.31 -14.94
N LEU A 19 7.15 36.11 -14.92
CA LEU A 19 6.71 35.02 -15.77
C LEU A 19 5.20 34.98 -15.55
N HIS A 20 4.43 35.54 -16.49
CA HIS A 20 2.98 35.50 -16.41
C HIS A 20 2.69 34.02 -16.38
N PHE A 21 2.35 33.53 -15.18
CA PHE A 21 1.97 32.15 -14.98
C PHE A 21 0.84 31.93 -15.96
N ILE A 22 1.12 31.28 -17.09
CA ILE A 22 0.16 31.10 -18.16
C ILE A 22 -1.00 30.40 -17.48
N GLN A 23 -2.09 31.14 -17.26
CA GLN A 23 -3.27 30.57 -16.67
C GLN A 23 -3.85 29.68 -17.75
N CYS A 24 -3.44 28.43 -17.70
CA CYS A 24 -3.93 27.41 -18.58
C CYS A 24 -5.34 27.10 -18.10
N ASP A 25 -6.37 27.54 -18.84
CA ASP A 25 -7.78 27.22 -18.52
C ASP A 25 -8.05 25.71 -18.44
N ARG A 26 -7.12 24.90 -18.96
CA ARG A 26 -7.12 23.44 -18.82
C ARG A 26 -6.85 22.97 -17.38
N PHE A 27 -6.15 23.75 -16.56
CA PHE A 27 -5.71 23.32 -15.22
C PHE A 27 -6.05 24.37 -14.15
N LYS A 28 -6.88 23.97 -13.18
CA LYS A 28 -7.16 24.78 -12.00
C LYS A 28 -5.96 24.78 -11.06
N LYS A 29 -5.69 25.91 -10.39
CA LYS A 29 -4.72 25.95 -9.29
C LYS A 29 -5.31 25.18 -8.10
N VAL A 30 -4.61 24.13 -7.67
CA VAL A 30 -4.99 23.32 -6.50
C VAL A 30 -4.02 23.65 -5.36
N PRO A 31 -4.50 24.10 -4.18
CA PRO A 31 -3.67 24.25 -2.99
C PRO A 31 -2.97 22.95 -2.61
N SER A 32 -1.75 23.03 -2.07
CA SER A 32 -1.01 21.83 -1.67
C SER A 32 -1.77 21.00 -0.63
N GLU A 33 -2.52 21.64 0.28
CA GLU A 33 -3.36 20.96 1.28
C GLU A 33 -4.40 20.05 0.62
N ASP A 34 -5.07 20.51 -0.43
CA ASP A 34 -6.07 19.71 -1.16
C ASP A 34 -5.43 18.50 -1.85
N VAL A 35 -4.16 18.63 -2.29
CA VAL A 35 -3.38 17.50 -2.82
C VAL A 35 -3.11 16.48 -1.72
N TYR A 36 -2.64 16.91 -0.54
CA TYR A 36 -2.39 16.01 0.59
C TYR A 36 -3.66 15.29 1.05
N VAL A 37 -4.75 16.04 1.27
CA VAL A 37 -6.06 15.48 1.67
C VAL A 37 -6.55 14.46 0.63
N PHE A 38 -6.42 14.76 -0.66
CA PHE A 38 -6.78 13.82 -1.72
C PHE A 38 -5.91 12.56 -1.68
N LEU A 39 -4.59 12.70 -1.55
CA LEU A 39 -3.67 11.56 -1.46
C LEU A 39 -3.97 10.68 -0.25
N GLU A 40 -4.26 11.26 0.92
CA GLU A 40 -4.63 10.51 2.11
C GLU A 40 -5.95 9.75 1.94
N GLN A 41 -6.97 10.41 1.37
CA GLN A 41 -8.25 9.77 1.06
C GLN A 41 -8.07 8.62 0.07
N GLN A 42 -7.30 8.83 -1.01
CA GLN A 42 -7.01 7.79 -1.99
C GLN A 42 -6.18 6.66 -1.38
N ALA A 43 -5.18 6.96 -0.55
CA ALA A 43 -4.37 5.95 0.13
C ALA A 43 -5.25 5.06 1.02
N ASN A 44 -6.20 5.64 1.76
CA ASN A 44 -7.16 4.89 2.57
C ASN A 44 -8.07 4.00 1.70
N ILE A 45 -8.65 4.56 0.64
CA ILE A 45 -9.53 3.85 -0.31
C ILE A 45 -8.78 2.71 -1.00
N ASN A 46 -7.57 2.97 -1.51
CA ASN A 46 -6.75 1.99 -2.20
C ASN A 46 -6.30 0.88 -1.25
N THR A 47 -5.92 1.23 -0.01
CA THR A 47 -5.58 0.26 1.03
C THR A 47 -6.78 -0.64 1.34
N LYS A 48 -7.99 -0.07 1.50
CA LYS A 48 -9.20 -0.84 1.77
C LYS A 48 -9.55 -1.77 0.60
N LYS A 49 -9.57 -1.26 -0.63
CA LYS A 49 -9.85 -2.05 -1.84
C LYS A 49 -8.85 -3.19 -2.03
N LYS A 50 -7.54 -2.92 -1.82
CA LYS A 50 -6.51 -3.95 -1.88
C LYS A 50 -6.73 -5.01 -0.82
N THR A 51 -7.00 -4.60 0.43
CA THR A 51 -7.32 -5.53 1.53
C THR A 51 -8.48 -6.45 1.18
N GLU A 52 -9.58 -5.88 0.68
CA GLU A 52 -10.76 -6.63 0.31
C GLU A 52 -10.48 -7.58 -0.86
N GLY A 53 -9.68 -7.17 -1.83
CA GLY A 53 -9.25 -8.00 -2.96
C GLY A 53 -8.39 -9.19 -2.52
N ASP A 54 -7.31 -8.91 -1.78
CA ASP A 54 -6.40 -9.92 -1.25
C ASP A 54 -7.16 -10.94 -0.37
N PHE A 55 -8.06 -10.43 0.47
CA PHE A 55 -8.85 -11.27 1.35
C PHE A 55 -9.88 -12.12 0.58
N LYS A 56 -10.57 -11.57 -0.43
CA LYS A 56 -11.48 -12.34 -1.30
C LYS A 56 -10.74 -13.48 -1.99
N LEU A 57 -9.50 -13.24 -2.44
CA LEU A 57 -8.67 -14.27 -3.04
C LEU A 57 -8.35 -15.39 -2.04
N PHE A 58 -8.02 -15.04 -0.80
CA PHE A 58 -7.79 -16.01 0.27
C PHE A 58 -9.05 -16.83 0.62
N ILE A 59 -10.23 -16.21 0.66
CA ILE A 59 -11.49 -16.93 0.89
C ILE A 59 -11.77 -17.92 -0.24
N ALA A 60 -11.57 -17.52 -1.50
CA ALA A 60 -11.73 -18.41 -2.63
C ALA A 60 -10.79 -19.63 -2.55
N PHE A 61 -9.55 -19.40 -2.09
CA PHE A 61 -8.59 -20.48 -1.84
C PHE A 61 -9.06 -21.43 -0.73
N LEU A 62 -9.52 -20.92 0.41
CA LEU A 62 -10.05 -21.77 1.50
C LEU A 62 -11.22 -22.65 1.01
N GLN A 63 -12.11 -22.07 0.20
CA GLN A 63 -13.23 -22.79 -0.40
C GLN A 63 -12.75 -23.89 -1.37
N SER A 64 -11.72 -23.64 -2.17
CA SER A 64 -11.16 -24.66 -3.07
C SER A 64 -10.50 -25.81 -2.32
N GLU A 65 -9.99 -25.56 -1.10
CA GLU A 65 -9.45 -26.59 -0.20
C GLU A 65 -10.54 -27.32 0.61
N GLY A 66 -11.82 -26.98 0.40
CA GLY A 66 -12.95 -27.58 1.11
C GLY A 66 -13.11 -27.09 2.55
N GLU A 67 -12.46 -25.99 2.94
CA GLU A 67 -12.65 -25.39 4.26
C GLU A 67 -14.00 -24.67 4.33
N GLN A 68 -14.92 -25.22 5.14
CA GLN A 68 -16.28 -24.72 5.30
C GLN A 68 -16.47 -23.87 6.56
N ARG A 69 -15.50 -23.89 7.51
CA ARG A 69 -15.59 -23.05 8.71
C ARG A 69 -15.51 -21.59 8.32
N PHE A 70 -16.20 -20.72 9.06
CA PHE A 70 -15.91 -19.30 8.95
C PHE A 70 -14.47 -19.06 9.36
N ARG A 71 -13.75 -18.26 8.55
CA ARG A 71 -12.35 -17.91 8.77
C ARG A 71 -12.02 -17.36 10.16
N GLU A 72 -12.96 -16.69 10.82
CA GLU A 72 -12.82 -16.23 12.20
C GLU A 72 -12.80 -17.36 13.24
N PHE A 73 -13.28 -18.55 12.88
CA PHE A 73 -13.36 -19.73 13.74
C PHE A 73 -12.41 -20.85 13.33
N ILE A 74 -11.60 -20.66 12.29
CA ILE A 74 -10.51 -21.60 11.97
C ILE A 74 -9.48 -21.51 13.11
N PRO A 75 -9.06 -22.63 13.72
CA PRO A 75 -8.02 -22.60 14.75
C PRO A 75 -6.68 -22.08 14.21
N PRO A 76 -5.83 -21.41 15.02
CA PRO A 76 -4.56 -20.86 14.56
C PRO A 76 -3.63 -21.88 13.89
N SER A 77 -3.62 -23.14 14.36
CA SER A 77 -2.83 -24.23 13.76
C SER A 77 -3.24 -24.50 12.31
N ASP A 78 -4.55 -24.60 12.09
CA ASP A 78 -5.15 -24.92 10.80
C ASP A 78 -4.99 -23.71 9.87
N LEU A 79 -5.21 -22.51 10.40
CA LEU A 79 -5.03 -21.27 9.65
C LEU A 79 -3.57 -21.06 9.23
N ASN A 80 -2.60 -21.38 10.09
CA ASN A 80 -1.17 -21.36 9.76
C ASN A 80 -0.85 -22.30 8.59
N GLN A 81 -1.46 -23.50 8.55
CA GLN A 81 -1.32 -24.43 7.43
C GLN A 81 -1.96 -23.89 6.15
N HIS A 82 -3.19 -23.39 6.22
CA HIS A 82 -3.89 -22.79 5.07
C HIS A 82 -3.13 -21.62 4.48
N ILE A 83 -2.61 -20.71 5.32
CA ILE A 83 -1.83 -19.57 4.85
C ILE A 83 -0.52 -20.03 4.21
N SER A 84 0.15 -21.03 4.77
CA SER A 84 1.39 -21.58 4.18
C SER A 84 1.11 -22.17 2.79
N HIS A 85 0.01 -22.91 2.64
CA HIS A 85 -0.38 -23.47 1.35
C HIS A 85 -0.81 -22.38 0.36
N PHE A 86 -1.51 -21.35 0.83
CA PHE A 86 -1.89 -20.19 0.03
C PHE A 86 -0.65 -19.48 -0.54
N ILE A 87 0.36 -19.18 0.28
CA ILE A 87 1.60 -18.50 -0.15
C ILE A 87 2.29 -19.30 -1.27
N LEU A 88 2.32 -20.63 -1.15
CA LEU A 88 2.96 -21.51 -2.12
C LEU A 88 2.17 -21.69 -3.41
N SER A 89 0.84 -21.66 -3.34
CA SER A 89 -0.06 -21.98 -4.46
C SER A 89 -0.54 -20.76 -5.23
N VAL A 90 -0.63 -19.58 -4.60
CA VAL A 90 -1.22 -18.39 -5.22
C VAL A 90 -0.38 -17.92 -6.41
N ARG A 91 -1.04 -17.63 -7.53
CA ARG A 91 -0.43 -17.14 -8.78
C ARG A 91 -1.19 -15.95 -9.34
N LYS A 92 -0.50 -15.10 -10.11
CA LYS A 92 -1.13 -14.01 -10.87
C LYS A 92 -2.08 -14.60 -11.91
N LYS A 93 -2.98 -13.80 -12.48
CA LYS A 93 -3.93 -14.25 -13.52
C LYS A 93 -3.26 -14.89 -14.76
N GLY A 94 -2.00 -14.55 -15.04
CA GLY A 94 -1.21 -15.14 -16.13
C GLY A 94 -0.45 -16.43 -15.75
N GLY A 95 -0.55 -16.88 -14.49
CA GLY A 95 0.20 -18.04 -13.98
C GLY A 95 1.55 -17.68 -13.35
N ASP A 96 2.04 -16.46 -13.55
CA ASP A 96 3.30 -15.99 -12.95
C ASP A 96 3.25 -15.92 -11.42
N GLU A 97 4.42 -16.06 -10.80
CA GLU A 97 4.58 -15.94 -9.36
C GLU A 97 4.42 -14.49 -8.89
N PHE A 98 3.97 -14.34 -7.64
CA PHE A 98 3.98 -13.05 -6.95
C PHE A 98 5.37 -12.74 -6.42
N GLU A 99 5.73 -11.45 -6.44
CA GLU A 99 6.94 -10.99 -5.75
C GLU A 99 6.81 -11.25 -4.24
N PRO A 100 7.92 -11.57 -3.54
CA PRO A 100 7.91 -11.80 -2.10
C PRO A 100 7.24 -10.67 -1.30
N LEU A 101 7.48 -9.41 -1.71
CA LEU A 101 6.87 -8.25 -1.09
C LEU A 101 5.35 -8.23 -1.26
N SER A 102 4.84 -8.57 -2.46
CA SER A 102 3.40 -8.66 -2.71
C SER A 102 2.74 -9.73 -1.86
N LEU A 103 3.39 -10.89 -1.69
CA LEU A 103 2.89 -11.95 -0.80
C LEU A 103 2.83 -11.46 0.65
N ARG A 104 3.88 -10.79 1.14
CA ARG A 104 3.90 -10.20 2.48
C ARG A 104 2.77 -9.19 2.69
N GLU A 105 2.49 -8.38 1.68
CA GLU A 105 1.36 -7.44 1.72
C GLU A 105 0.01 -8.15 1.75
N MET A 106 -0.17 -9.27 1.03
CA MET A 106 -1.39 -10.07 1.11
C MET A 106 -1.59 -10.65 2.52
N ILE A 107 -0.52 -11.19 3.12
CA ILE A 107 -0.58 -11.67 4.50
C ILE A 107 -0.95 -10.54 5.47
N SER A 108 -0.38 -9.35 5.28
CA SER A 108 -0.74 -8.16 6.06
C SER A 108 -2.20 -7.74 5.88
N SER A 109 -2.76 -7.89 4.68
CA SER A 109 -4.17 -7.67 4.41
C SER A 109 -5.05 -8.67 5.18
N ILE A 110 -4.69 -9.97 5.18
CA ILE A 110 -5.44 -11.03 5.90
C ILE A 110 -5.37 -10.81 7.42
N ASP A 111 -4.18 -10.56 7.96
CA ASP A 111 -3.96 -10.28 9.37
C ASP A 111 -4.73 -9.06 9.85
N ARG A 112 -4.69 -7.96 9.07
CA ARG A 112 -5.53 -6.78 9.33
C ARG A 112 -7.01 -7.13 9.37
N TYR A 113 -7.51 -7.90 8.40
CA TYR A 113 -8.90 -8.31 8.38
C TYR A 113 -9.29 -9.08 9.64
N LEU A 114 -8.54 -10.11 10.02
CA LEU A 114 -8.84 -10.94 11.18
C LEU A 114 -8.78 -10.16 12.50
N ARG A 115 -7.88 -9.19 12.63
CA ARG A 115 -7.90 -8.26 13.77
C ARG A 115 -9.19 -7.46 13.88
N THR A 116 -9.74 -6.98 12.75
CA THR A 116 -11.04 -6.28 12.77
C THR A 116 -12.21 -7.17 13.19
N LYS A 117 -12.01 -8.49 13.14
CA LYS A 117 -12.98 -9.52 13.56
C LYS A 117 -12.65 -10.15 14.91
N SER A 118 -11.72 -9.57 15.67
CA SER A 118 -11.35 -10.03 17.01
C SER A 118 -10.89 -11.50 17.05
N TYR A 119 -10.17 -11.95 16.02
CA TYR A 119 -9.65 -13.33 15.91
C TYR A 119 -8.71 -13.75 17.06
N GLY A 120 -8.17 -12.78 17.82
CA GLY A 120 -7.49 -13.01 19.09
C GLY A 120 -5.98 -13.28 19.01
N VAL A 121 -5.44 -13.61 17.84
CA VAL A 121 -4.00 -13.76 17.58
C VAL A 121 -3.61 -13.10 16.25
N SER A 122 -2.36 -12.64 16.12
CA SER A 122 -1.85 -12.03 14.88
C SER A 122 -1.09 -13.04 14.05
N ILE A 123 -1.35 -13.08 12.74
CA ILE A 123 -0.61 -13.93 11.80
C ILE A 123 0.86 -13.51 11.72
N ILE A 124 1.14 -12.21 11.83
CA ILE A 124 2.49 -11.67 11.60
C ILE A 124 3.38 -11.78 12.85
N ASN A 125 2.79 -11.67 14.04
CA ASN A 125 3.56 -11.50 15.27
C ASN A 125 3.45 -12.66 16.26
N ASP A 126 2.49 -13.57 16.08
CA ASP A 126 2.24 -14.66 17.03
C ASP A 126 2.97 -15.94 16.62
N ILE A 127 3.64 -16.57 17.59
CA ILE A 127 4.40 -17.81 17.42
C ILE A 127 3.58 -18.97 16.86
N LYS A 128 2.24 -18.92 16.98
CA LYS A 128 1.33 -19.92 16.40
C LYS A 128 1.40 -19.96 14.87
N PHE A 129 1.91 -18.90 14.24
CA PHE A 129 2.07 -18.77 12.79
C PHE A 129 3.52 -18.98 12.32
N HIS A 130 4.30 -19.77 13.07
CA HIS A 130 5.72 -20.01 12.80
C HIS A 130 6.05 -20.50 11.37
N LYS A 131 5.11 -21.10 10.63
CA LYS A 131 5.37 -21.54 9.24
C LYS A 131 5.35 -20.36 8.29
N VAL A 132 4.47 -19.39 8.52
CA VAL A 132 4.41 -18.13 7.78
C VAL A 132 5.72 -17.35 7.95
N ASP A 133 6.28 -17.34 9.16
CA ASP A 133 7.55 -16.67 9.45
C ASP A 133 8.74 -17.25 8.67
N LEU A 134 8.71 -18.54 8.32
CA LEU A 134 9.80 -19.17 7.56
C LEU A 134 9.93 -18.65 6.13
N PHE A 135 8.87 -18.06 5.56
CA PHE A 135 8.91 -17.52 4.20
C PHE A 135 9.65 -16.18 4.09
N TYR A 136 9.99 -15.56 5.23
CA TYR A 136 10.51 -14.19 5.27
C TYR A 136 11.84 -14.06 6.03
N LYS A 137 12.50 -15.18 6.35
CA LYS A 137 13.86 -15.23 6.91
C LYS A 137 14.88 -15.43 5.78
#